data_AF-A0A382TMY6-F1
#
_entry.id   AF-A0A382TMY6-F1
#
_cell.length_a   1.000
_cell.length_b   1.000
_cell.length_c   1.000
_cell.angle_alpha   90.00
_cell.angle_beta   90.00
_cell.angle_gamma   90.00
#
_symmetry.space_group_name_H-M   'P 1'
#
loop_
_entity.id
_entity.type
_entity.pdbx_description
1 polymer ?
#
loop_
_entity_poly.entity_id
_entity_poly.type
_entity_poly.pdbx_seq_one_letter_code
_entity_poly.pdbx_strand_id
1 'polypeptide(L)'
;GVFLASIDLFFASKSSTMPVTVELRTMVNGYPTREVIPFSQVNKAAADINTSTDATTATTFTFPSPVYLQPMQEYCFVALANSDEYTIYTARMGQKTLDDARLISKQPYLGSMFKSQNSTTWDAEQNEDVKFKLNYCSFTTNAFGTVYLVNDDMPVKTLGTNPISTTASSTTITVNHPNHGHHSTSANVTIAGVPSGDHNGIAHTNINGTYTTIGNIKLNSYTVTAQNSDSASATGDVGGTAVTATRNILYDVIQPVVGNVIHTDTSIEAAMRTTGGRTLEGSETEYSRDSVAKRKFITL
;
A
#
# COMPACT_ATOMS: atom_id res chain seq x y z
N GLY A 1 16.61 -16.35 -14.24
CA GLY A 1 15.28 -15.93 -14.74
C GLY A 1 15.34 -14.50 -15.20
N VAL A 2 14.19 -13.87 -15.43
CA VAL A 2 14.10 -12.45 -15.79
C VAL A 2 12.94 -11.81 -15.04
N PHE A 3 13.05 -10.53 -14.71
CA PHE A 3 11.92 -9.74 -14.18
C PHE A 3 11.37 -8.86 -15.28
N LEU A 4 10.09 -9.01 -15.60
CA LEU A 4 9.41 -8.20 -16.59
C LEU A 4 8.73 -7.01 -15.92
N ALA A 5 9.01 -5.81 -16.41
CA ALA A 5 8.41 -4.57 -15.93
C ALA A 5 7.16 -4.20 -16.73
N SER A 6 7.21 -4.38 -18.05
CA SER A 6 6.11 -4.02 -18.94
C SER A 6 6.23 -4.71 -20.30
N ILE A 7 5.14 -4.63 -21.07
CA ILE A 7 5.11 -5.00 -22.48
C ILE A 7 4.53 -3.85 -23.31
N ASP A 8 5.20 -3.54 -24.41
CA ASP A 8 4.76 -2.56 -25.38
C ASP A 8 4.10 -3.25 -26.56
N LEU A 9 2.84 -2.92 -26.82
CA LEU A 9 2.09 -3.38 -27.98
C LEU A 9 1.79 -2.20 -28.92
N PHE A 10 1.69 -2.49 -30.22
CA PHE A 10 1.50 -1.50 -31.26
C PHE A 10 0.16 -1.76 -31.97
N PHE A 11 -0.76 -0.81 -31.90
CA PHE A 11 -2.10 -0.94 -32.45
C PHE A 11 -2.27 -0.09 -33.71
N ALA A 12 -2.95 -0.63 -34.72
CA ALA A 12 -3.36 0.10 -35.92
C ALA A 12 -4.76 0.69 -35.75
N SER A 13 -5.68 -0.07 -35.15
CA SER A 13 -7.03 0.38 -34.80
C SER A 13 -7.37 0.03 -33.35
N LYS A 14 -8.33 0.76 -32.78
CA LYS A 14 -8.83 0.54 -31.43
C LYS A 14 -10.34 0.69 -31.34
N SER A 15 -10.93 0.06 -30.33
CA SER A 15 -12.31 0.34 -29.95
C SER A 15 -12.47 1.74 -29.38
N SER A 16 -13.67 2.30 -29.49
CA SER A 16 -14.03 3.57 -28.86
C SER A 16 -14.36 3.43 -27.37
N THR A 17 -14.75 2.23 -26.92
CA THR A 17 -15.27 1.99 -25.56
C THR A 17 -14.66 0.78 -24.86
N MET A 18 -14.33 -0.28 -25.60
CA MET A 18 -13.90 -1.54 -24.99
C MET A 18 -12.42 -1.49 -24.58
N PRO A 19 -12.05 -1.92 -23.36
CA PRO A 19 -10.66 -1.94 -22.92
C PRO A 19 -9.85 -3.10 -23.52
N VAL A 20 -8.52 -3.04 -23.38
CA VAL A 20 -7.61 -4.16 -23.67
C VAL A 20 -6.98 -4.64 -22.38
N THR A 21 -7.00 -5.96 -22.16
CA THR A 21 -6.28 -6.61 -21.07
C THR A 21 -5.07 -7.34 -21.64
N VAL A 22 -3.90 -7.15 -21.03
CA VAL A 22 -2.70 -7.95 -21.31
C VAL A 22 -2.35 -8.78 -20.10
N GLU A 23 -2.04 -10.06 -20.33
CA GLU A 23 -1.71 -11.06 -19.32
C GLU A 23 -0.42 -11.78 -19.71
N LEU A 24 0.38 -12.20 -18.74
CA LEU A 24 1.37 -13.27 -18.95
C LEU A 24 0.79 -14.59 -18.47
N ARG A 25 0.97 -15.67 -19.24
CA ARG A 25 0.44 -17.00 -18.92
C ARG A 25 1.50 -18.08 -19.01
N THR A 26 1.24 -19.18 -18.32
CA THR A 26 2.05 -20.40 -18.45
C THR A 26 1.76 -21.08 -19.80
N MET A 27 2.71 -21.89 -20.26
CA MET A 27 2.55 -22.75 -21.42
C MET A 27 2.75 -24.21 -21.03
N VAL A 28 2.06 -25.12 -21.70
CA VAL A 28 2.20 -26.57 -21.55
C VAL A 28 2.20 -27.21 -22.92
N ASN A 29 3.19 -28.09 -23.19
CA ASN A 29 3.37 -28.77 -24.47
C ASN A 29 3.36 -27.81 -25.68
N GLY A 30 3.95 -26.61 -25.53
CA GLY A 30 3.98 -25.59 -26.57
C GLY A 30 2.69 -24.79 -26.77
N TYR A 31 1.66 -24.96 -25.92
CA TYR A 31 0.40 -24.20 -26.03
C TYR A 31 0.15 -23.31 -24.80
N PRO A 32 -0.44 -22.10 -24.98
CA PRO A 32 -0.88 -21.26 -23.87
C PRO A 32 -1.91 -21.95 -22.96
N THR A 33 -1.78 -21.77 -21.65
CA THR A 33 -2.76 -22.23 -20.67
C THR A 33 -3.74 -21.11 -20.29
N ARG A 34 -4.66 -21.41 -19.36
CA ARG A 34 -5.54 -20.43 -18.71
C ARG A 34 -4.95 -19.85 -17.42
N GLU A 35 -3.78 -20.32 -17.00
CA GLU A 35 -3.14 -19.91 -15.76
C GLU A 35 -2.38 -18.60 -16.01
N VAL A 36 -2.89 -17.53 -15.42
CA VAL A 36 -2.28 -16.20 -15.45
C VAL A 36 -1.22 -16.12 -14.35
N ILE A 37 -0.03 -15.65 -14.70
CA ILE A 37 1.04 -15.46 -13.73
C ILE A 37 0.63 -14.34 -12.75
N PRO A 38 0.76 -14.53 -11.43
CA PRO A 38 0.37 -13.51 -10.46
C PRO A 38 0.99 -12.14 -10.76
N PHE A 39 0.21 -11.08 -10.57
CA PHE A 39 0.59 -9.67 -10.82
C PHE A 39 0.94 -9.33 -12.28
N SER A 40 0.70 -10.24 -13.24
CA SER A 40 1.03 -10.04 -14.65
C SER A 40 -0.14 -9.59 -15.54
N GLN A 41 -1.26 -9.20 -14.93
CA GLN A 41 -2.44 -8.73 -15.64
C GLN A 41 -2.55 -7.21 -15.56
N VAL A 42 -2.74 -6.57 -16.72
CA VAL A 42 -2.92 -5.12 -16.84
C VAL A 42 -4.11 -4.86 -17.75
N ASN A 43 -5.08 -4.10 -17.27
CA ASN A 43 -6.20 -3.61 -18.07
C ASN A 43 -5.99 -2.12 -18.40
N LYS A 44 -6.16 -1.75 -19.66
CA LYS A 44 -6.15 -0.35 -20.11
C LYS A 44 -7.47 0.01 -20.77
N ALA A 45 -8.00 1.17 -20.41
CA ALA A 45 -9.17 1.74 -21.07
C ALA A 45 -8.84 2.10 -22.52
N ALA A 46 -9.85 2.09 -23.39
CA ALA A 46 -9.71 2.46 -24.81
C ALA A 46 -9.05 3.84 -25.03
N ALA A 47 -9.30 4.78 -24.12
CA ALA A 47 -8.71 6.12 -24.14
C ALA A 47 -7.17 6.07 -24.03
N ASP A 48 -6.63 5.11 -23.27
CA ASP A 48 -5.20 4.97 -22.99
C ASP A 48 -4.45 4.08 -24.01
N ILE A 49 -5.17 3.58 -25.02
CA ILE A 49 -4.58 2.85 -26.14
C ILE A 49 -4.15 3.85 -27.22
N ASN A 50 -2.85 3.84 -27.51
CA ASN A 50 -2.25 4.59 -28.61
C ASN A 50 -2.32 3.78 -29.90
N THR A 51 -2.71 4.43 -30.99
CA THR A 51 -2.63 3.89 -32.35
C THR A 51 -1.66 4.71 -33.19
N SER A 52 -1.12 4.09 -34.24
CA SER A 52 -0.33 4.77 -35.28
C SER A 52 -0.54 4.04 -36.60
N THR A 53 -0.27 4.69 -37.72
CA THR A 53 -0.34 4.06 -39.06
C THR A 53 0.98 3.43 -39.50
N ASP A 54 2.09 3.79 -38.84
CA ASP A 54 3.46 3.35 -39.13
C ASP A 54 4.03 2.39 -38.06
N ALA A 55 3.19 2.00 -37.11
CA ALA A 55 3.55 1.16 -35.98
C ALA A 55 4.67 1.73 -35.08
N THR A 56 4.89 3.05 -35.05
CA THR A 56 5.96 3.65 -34.22
C THR A 56 5.51 3.96 -32.80
N THR A 57 4.23 4.28 -32.60
CA THR A 57 3.67 4.65 -31.30
C THR A 57 3.24 3.40 -30.52
N ALA A 58 3.85 3.20 -29.36
CA ALA A 58 3.55 2.07 -28.49
C ALA A 58 2.45 2.40 -27.46
N THR A 59 1.75 1.35 -27.04
CA THR A 59 0.98 1.34 -25.79
C THR A 59 1.69 0.44 -24.79
N THR A 60 2.20 1.03 -23.71
CA THR A 60 2.96 0.31 -22.66
C THR A 60 2.03 -0.23 -21.58
N PHE A 61 1.95 -1.55 -21.42
CA PHE A 61 1.25 -2.21 -20.32
C PHE A 61 2.24 -2.50 -19.19
N THR A 62 2.27 -1.62 -18.19
CA THR A 62 3.15 -1.75 -17.01
C THR A 62 2.51 -2.62 -15.95
N PHE A 63 3.21 -3.66 -15.52
CA PHE A 63 2.74 -4.54 -14.44
C PHE A 63 2.78 -3.80 -13.09
N PRO A 64 1.85 -4.06 -12.16
CA PRO A 64 1.85 -3.46 -10.82
C PRO A 64 3.14 -3.69 -10.04
N SER A 65 3.82 -4.80 -10.31
CA SER A 65 5.15 -5.14 -9.78
C SER A 65 5.92 -5.94 -10.83
N PRO A 66 7.27 -5.87 -10.85
CA PRO A 66 8.06 -6.70 -11.75
C PRO A 66 7.75 -8.20 -11.61
N VAL A 67 7.41 -8.86 -12.73
CA VAL A 67 6.99 -10.26 -12.75
C VAL A 67 8.20 -11.16 -12.99
N TYR A 68 8.51 -12.05 -12.05
CA TYR A 68 9.60 -13.01 -12.20
C TYR A 68 9.22 -14.20 -13.09
N LEU A 69 10.01 -14.45 -14.14
CA LEU A 69 9.91 -15.63 -14.98
C LEU A 69 11.12 -16.55 -14.75
N GLN A 70 10.85 -17.83 -14.52
CA GLN A 70 11.88 -18.83 -14.28
C GLN A 70 12.64 -19.15 -15.58
N PRO A 71 13.95 -19.45 -15.49
CA PRO A 71 14.67 -19.95 -16.66
C PRO A 71 14.18 -21.34 -17.04
N MET A 72 14.37 -21.73 -18.31
CA MET A 72 14.04 -23.07 -18.83
C MET A 72 12.53 -23.43 -18.78
N GLN A 73 11.66 -22.42 -18.77
CA GLN A 73 10.21 -22.57 -18.81
C GLN A 73 9.64 -21.71 -19.94
N GLU A 74 8.58 -22.21 -20.60
CA GLU A 74 7.87 -21.48 -21.65
C GLU A 74 6.74 -20.63 -21.04
N TYR A 75 6.63 -19.39 -21.53
CA TYR A 75 5.62 -18.42 -21.15
C TYR A 75 5.14 -17.67 -22.40
N CYS A 76 3.90 -17.18 -22.36
CA CYS A 76 3.38 -16.30 -23.40
C CYS A 76 2.74 -15.06 -22.80
N PHE A 77 2.57 -14.02 -23.62
CA PHE A 77 1.64 -12.94 -23.32
C PHE A 77 0.36 -13.14 -24.13
N VAL A 78 -0.77 -12.70 -23.57
CA VAL A 78 -2.07 -12.72 -24.24
C VAL A 78 -2.64 -11.31 -24.20
N ALA A 79 -2.98 -10.75 -25.36
CA ALA A 79 -3.76 -9.52 -25.48
C ALA A 79 -5.23 -9.89 -25.73
N LEU A 80 -6.11 -9.46 -24.83
CA LEU A 80 -7.53 -9.77 -24.81
C LEU A 80 -8.34 -8.49 -25.00
N ALA A 81 -9.31 -8.53 -25.89
CA ALA A 81 -10.32 -7.51 -26.03
C ALA A 81 -11.65 -8.17 -26.41
N ASN A 82 -12.75 -7.72 -25.80
CA ASN A 82 -14.10 -8.18 -26.15
C ASN A 82 -14.64 -7.32 -27.31
N SER A 83 -13.85 -7.18 -28.37
CA SER A 83 -14.16 -6.36 -29.56
C SER A 83 -13.28 -6.80 -30.73
N ASP A 84 -13.84 -6.74 -31.93
CA ASP A 84 -13.15 -6.95 -33.21
C ASP A 84 -12.56 -5.66 -33.80
N GLU A 85 -12.75 -4.51 -33.14
CA GLU A 85 -12.27 -3.19 -33.59
C GLU A 85 -10.76 -2.99 -33.35
N TYR A 86 -10.15 -3.80 -32.48
CA TYR A 86 -8.72 -3.74 -32.19
C TYR A 86 -7.91 -4.54 -33.21
N THR A 87 -6.90 -3.89 -33.77
CA THR A 87 -5.88 -4.57 -34.59
C THR A 87 -4.49 -4.23 -34.07
N ILE A 88 -3.66 -5.27 -33.91
CA ILE A 88 -2.25 -5.13 -33.53
C ILE A 88 -1.37 -5.36 -34.76
N TYR A 89 -0.23 -4.68 -34.79
CA TYR A 89 0.72 -4.87 -35.87
C TYR A 89 1.38 -6.24 -35.80
N THR A 90 1.35 -6.94 -36.92
CA THR A 90 2.03 -8.21 -37.14
C THR A 90 2.90 -8.13 -38.40
N ALA A 91 3.82 -9.09 -38.53
CA ALA A 91 4.64 -9.27 -39.72
C ALA A 91 4.43 -10.69 -40.24
N ARG A 92 4.01 -10.83 -41.49
CA ARG A 92 3.78 -12.13 -42.14
C ARG A 92 4.90 -12.45 -43.13
N MET A 93 5.40 -13.69 -43.10
CA MET A 93 6.40 -14.17 -44.05
C MET A 93 5.89 -14.05 -45.50
N GLY A 94 6.78 -13.61 -46.38
CA GLY A 94 6.46 -13.40 -47.81
C GLY A 94 5.68 -12.12 -48.12
N GLN A 95 5.27 -11.34 -47.11
CA GLN A 95 4.73 -10.00 -47.31
C GLN A 95 5.85 -8.95 -47.30
N LYS A 96 5.57 -7.75 -47.81
CA LYS A 96 6.48 -6.62 -47.68
C LYS A 96 6.32 -5.93 -46.32
N THR A 97 7.35 -5.21 -45.91
CA THR A 97 7.32 -4.34 -44.73
C THR A 97 6.28 -3.23 -44.89
N LEU A 98 5.86 -2.61 -43.78
CA LEU A 98 4.82 -1.58 -43.76
C LEU A 98 5.14 -0.35 -44.63
N ASP A 99 6.43 -0.07 -44.85
CA ASP A 99 6.97 0.97 -45.73
C ASP A 99 7.17 0.50 -47.18
N ASP A 100 6.72 -0.71 -47.53
CA ASP A 100 6.89 -1.41 -48.81
C ASP A 100 8.36 -1.62 -49.25
N ALA A 101 9.33 -1.28 -48.40
CA ALA A 101 10.73 -1.20 -48.79
C ALA A 101 11.41 -2.57 -48.99
N ARG A 102 10.96 -3.62 -48.29
CA ARG A 102 11.64 -4.93 -48.25
C ARG A 102 10.67 -6.09 -48.04
N LEU A 103 11.03 -7.26 -48.53
CA LEU A 103 10.31 -8.51 -48.26
C LEU A 103 10.65 -9.06 -46.87
N ILE A 104 9.65 -9.55 -46.14
CA ILE A 104 9.80 -10.26 -44.87
C ILE A 104 10.18 -11.71 -45.19
N SER A 105 11.48 -12.02 -45.13
CA SER A 105 12.04 -13.32 -45.50
C SER A 105 12.44 -14.20 -44.31
N LYS A 106 12.36 -13.68 -43.08
CA LYS A 106 12.68 -14.43 -41.85
C LYS A 106 11.85 -13.94 -40.67
N GLN A 107 11.62 -14.84 -39.71
CA GLN A 107 11.07 -14.49 -38.41
C GLN A 107 12.18 -13.98 -37.49
N PRO A 108 11.95 -12.87 -36.77
CA PRO A 108 12.97 -12.26 -35.92
C PRO A 108 13.14 -12.98 -34.56
N TYR A 109 12.11 -13.68 -34.08
CA TYR A 109 12.10 -14.30 -32.75
C TYR A 109 11.86 -15.81 -32.82
N LEU A 110 12.40 -16.54 -31.84
CA LEU A 110 12.11 -17.95 -31.61
C LEU A 110 10.84 -18.03 -30.74
N GLY A 111 9.68 -18.19 -31.38
CA GLY A 111 8.39 -18.28 -30.74
C GLY A 111 7.29 -18.56 -31.76
N SER A 112 6.08 -18.88 -31.29
CA SER A 112 4.91 -19.04 -32.15
C SER A 112 3.81 -18.07 -31.74
N MET A 113 3.21 -17.40 -32.71
CA MET A 113 1.97 -16.66 -32.49
C MET A 113 0.81 -17.65 -32.39
N PHE A 114 -0.12 -17.40 -31.46
CA PHE A 114 -1.37 -18.14 -31.37
C PHE A 114 -2.55 -17.19 -31.51
N LYS A 115 -3.62 -17.65 -32.16
CA LYS A 115 -4.90 -16.97 -32.22
C LYS A 115 -5.94 -17.82 -31.50
N SER A 116 -6.84 -17.17 -30.77
CA SER A 116 -7.93 -17.84 -30.09
C SER A 116 -9.13 -16.91 -29.97
N GLN A 117 -10.33 -17.44 -30.20
CA GLN A 117 -11.58 -16.71 -29.96
C GLN A 117 -12.05 -16.80 -28.51
N ASN A 118 -11.58 -17.80 -27.75
CA ASN A 118 -12.15 -18.16 -26.45
C ASN A 118 -11.12 -18.44 -25.35
N SER A 119 -9.84 -18.13 -25.59
CA SER A 119 -8.73 -18.39 -24.67
C SER A 119 -8.59 -19.86 -24.23
N THR A 120 -9.12 -20.80 -25.00
CA THR A 120 -9.12 -22.24 -24.68
C THR A 120 -8.58 -23.06 -25.84
N THR A 121 -9.11 -22.84 -27.05
CA THR A 121 -8.59 -23.45 -28.27
C THR A 121 -7.65 -22.45 -28.93
N TRP A 122 -6.40 -22.86 -29.16
CA TRP A 122 -5.36 -22.02 -29.72
C TRP A 122 -4.90 -22.58 -31.06
N ASP A 123 -5.02 -21.76 -32.09
CA ASP A 123 -4.51 -22.06 -33.42
C ASP A 123 -3.14 -21.41 -33.57
N ALA A 124 -2.11 -22.23 -33.80
CA ALA A 124 -0.76 -21.73 -34.03
C ALA A 124 -0.65 -21.09 -35.42
N GLU A 125 -0.19 -19.86 -35.48
CA GLU A 125 0.13 -19.16 -36.73
C GLU A 125 1.64 -19.14 -36.90
N GLN A 126 2.13 -19.99 -37.79
CA GLN A 126 3.56 -20.22 -37.99
C GLN A 126 4.21 -19.20 -38.92
N ASN A 127 3.43 -18.47 -39.72
CA ASN A 127 3.96 -17.54 -40.73
C ASN A 127 3.81 -16.07 -40.32
N GLU A 128 3.39 -15.77 -39.09
CA GLU A 128 3.08 -14.43 -38.64
C GLU A 128 3.59 -14.21 -37.21
N ASP A 129 4.21 -13.04 -36.97
CA ASP A 129 4.70 -12.64 -35.65
C ASP A 129 4.12 -11.30 -35.23
N VAL A 130 3.80 -11.16 -33.94
CA VAL A 130 3.33 -9.89 -33.36
C VAL A 130 4.51 -8.93 -33.18
N LYS A 131 4.29 -7.64 -33.47
CA LYS A 131 5.22 -6.58 -33.09
C LYS A 131 5.02 -6.22 -31.62
N PHE A 132 6.05 -6.41 -30.81
CA PHE A 132 6.05 -6.02 -29.39
C PHE A 132 7.45 -5.63 -28.93
N LYS A 133 7.54 -4.98 -27.76
CA LYS A 133 8.76 -4.91 -26.96
C LYS A 133 8.48 -5.46 -25.57
N LEU A 134 9.38 -6.29 -25.08
CA LEU A 134 9.30 -6.81 -23.72
C LEU A 134 10.35 -6.10 -22.88
N ASN A 135 9.91 -5.34 -21.88
CA ASN A 135 10.80 -4.55 -21.04
C ASN A 135 11.10 -5.32 -19.76
N TYR A 136 12.38 -5.63 -19.53
CA TYR A 136 12.84 -6.32 -18.35
C TYR A 136 13.63 -5.39 -17.43
N CYS A 137 13.65 -5.69 -16.14
CA CYS A 137 14.41 -4.95 -15.16
C CYS A 137 15.90 -5.26 -15.29
N SER A 138 16.73 -4.20 -15.25
CA SER A 138 18.16 -4.30 -15.02
C SER A 138 18.45 -3.78 -13.61
N PHE A 139 18.94 -4.67 -12.73
CA PHE A 139 19.21 -4.34 -11.34
C PHE A 139 20.67 -3.97 -11.15
N THR A 140 20.93 -2.95 -10.33
CA THR A 140 22.28 -2.68 -9.83
C THR A 140 22.62 -3.74 -8.80
N THR A 141 23.68 -4.51 -9.03
CA THR A 141 24.13 -5.56 -8.12
C THR A 141 25.03 -4.99 -7.02
N ASN A 142 25.21 -5.75 -5.93
CA ASN A 142 26.04 -5.36 -4.78
C ASN A 142 25.62 -4.04 -4.11
N ALA A 143 24.32 -3.71 -4.16
CA ALA A 143 23.74 -2.54 -3.52
C ALA A 143 22.71 -2.96 -2.47
N PHE A 144 22.62 -2.18 -1.39
CA PHE A 144 21.62 -2.38 -0.33
C PHE A 144 20.48 -1.38 -0.51
N GLY A 145 19.25 -1.88 -0.61
CA GLY A 145 18.04 -1.08 -0.47
C GLY A 145 17.57 -1.08 0.99
N THR A 146 17.09 0.06 1.49
CA THR A 146 16.46 0.14 2.83
C THR A 146 15.06 0.71 2.70
N VAL A 147 14.08 0.02 3.28
CA VAL A 147 12.70 0.49 3.40
C VAL A 147 12.41 0.73 4.88
N TYR A 148 11.87 1.91 5.19
CA TYR A 148 11.42 2.24 6.54
C TYR A 148 9.90 2.14 6.62
N LEU A 149 9.42 1.20 7.41
CA LEU A 149 8.01 1.12 7.80
C LEU A 149 7.86 1.80 9.16
N VAL A 150 6.91 2.73 9.25
CA VAL A 150 6.57 3.45 10.47
C VAL A 150 5.10 3.23 10.79
N ASN A 151 4.75 3.33 12.08
CA ASN A 151 3.36 3.26 12.50
C ASN A 151 2.60 4.47 11.96
N ASP A 152 1.34 4.24 11.62
CA ASP A 152 0.36 5.30 11.38
C ASP A 152 -0.10 5.92 12.72
N ASP A 153 -0.88 7.00 12.63
CA ASP A 153 -1.47 7.65 13.78
C ASP A 153 -2.36 6.68 14.57
N MET A 154 -2.23 6.73 15.90
CA MET A 154 -2.98 5.88 16.81
C MET A 154 -4.47 6.29 16.82
N PRO A 155 -5.42 5.37 16.60
CA PRO A 155 -6.84 5.71 16.67
C PRO A 155 -7.24 6.25 18.04
N VAL A 156 -7.95 7.37 18.03
CA VAL A 156 -8.56 7.95 19.23
C VAL A 156 -9.60 7.01 19.83
N LYS A 157 -9.81 7.11 21.13
CA LYS A 157 -10.82 6.33 21.84
C LYS A 157 -12.01 7.23 22.20
N THR A 158 -13.21 6.83 21.80
CA THR A 158 -14.44 7.39 22.37
C THR A 158 -14.57 6.96 23.83
N LEU A 159 -14.75 7.93 24.71
CA LEU A 159 -14.83 7.74 26.15
C LEU A 159 -16.28 7.37 26.56
N GLY A 160 -16.47 7.04 27.84
CA GLY A 160 -17.80 6.78 28.40
C GLY A 160 -18.66 8.05 28.49
N THR A 161 -19.92 7.89 28.89
CA THR A 161 -20.82 9.02 29.16
C THR A 161 -20.28 9.90 30.28
N ASN A 162 -20.31 11.21 30.07
CA ASN A 162 -19.82 12.24 31.00
C ASN A 162 -18.43 11.90 31.57
N PRO A 163 -17.40 11.77 30.72
CA PRO A 163 -16.12 11.22 31.14
C PRO A 163 -15.24 12.23 31.87
N ILE A 164 -15.68 13.47 32.07
CA ILE A 164 -14.88 14.52 32.71
C ILE A 164 -15.48 14.80 34.08
N SER A 165 -14.73 14.52 35.14
CA SER A 165 -15.12 14.85 36.50
C SER A 165 -14.49 16.18 36.93
N THR A 166 -15.32 17.08 37.42
CA THR A 166 -14.94 18.41 37.91
C THR A 166 -15.07 18.47 39.42
N THR A 167 -14.30 19.35 40.07
CA THR A 167 -14.41 19.66 41.51
C THR A 167 -14.55 21.16 41.66
N ALA A 168 -15.55 21.62 42.41
CA ALA A 168 -15.79 23.04 42.62
C ALA A 168 -14.53 23.76 43.13
N SER A 169 -14.25 24.94 42.59
CA SER A 169 -13.06 25.77 42.86
C SER A 169 -11.72 25.15 42.43
N SER A 170 -11.70 24.11 41.60
CA SER A 170 -10.48 23.49 41.04
C SER A 170 -10.31 23.81 39.56
N THR A 171 -9.09 24.11 39.15
CA THR A 171 -8.69 24.18 37.72
C THR A 171 -8.30 22.82 37.16
N THR A 172 -8.11 21.84 38.03
CA THR A 172 -7.77 20.46 37.66
C THR A 172 -9.04 19.65 37.47
N ILE A 173 -9.17 19.05 36.29
CA ILE A 173 -10.26 18.13 35.93
C ILE A 173 -9.72 16.72 35.79
N THR A 174 -10.52 15.73 36.15
CA THR A 174 -10.19 14.30 35.98
C THR A 174 -10.84 13.79 34.70
N VAL A 175 -10.06 13.10 33.86
CA VAL A 175 -10.54 12.47 32.64
C VAL A 175 -10.63 10.97 32.88
N ASN A 176 -11.84 10.42 32.83
CA ASN A 176 -12.13 9.00 32.94
C ASN A 176 -11.87 8.35 31.59
N HIS A 177 -10.67 7.77 31.45
CA HIS A 177 -10.18 7.17 30.22
C HIS A 177 -9.64 5.76 30.51
N PRO A 178 -10.50 4.72 30.50
CA PRO A 178 -10.06 3.36 30.81
C PRO A 178 -8.95 2.85 29.89
N ASN A 179 -7.88 2.28 30.45
CA ASN A 179 -6.74 1.69 29.71
C ASN A 179 -6.14 2.64 28.67
N HIS A 180 -5.80 3.87 29.07
CA HIS A 180 -5.33 4.91 28.16
C HIS A 180 -3.83 4.80 27.78
N GLY A 181 -3.05 4.01 28.53
CA GLY A 181 -1.65 3.72 28.23
C GLY A 181 -0.68 4.90 28.41
N HIS A 182 -1.10 5.99 29.06
CA HIS A 182 -0.20 7.10 29.41
C HIS A 182 0.34 6.85 30.81
N HIS A 183 1.65 6.68 31.00
CA HIS A 183 2.22 6.37 32.33
C HIS A 183 3.28 7.41 32.79
N SER A 184 3.34 8.56 32.11
CA SER A 184 4.20 9.68 32.45
C SER A 184 3.46 11.00 32.38
N THR A 185 3.85 11.94 33.23
CA THR A 185 3.34 13.30 33.21
C THR A 185 3.69 14.03 31.92
N SER A 186 4.71 13.58 31.18
CA SER A 186 5.08 14.12 29.87
C SER A 186 4.25 13.58 28.70
N ALA A 187 3.23 12.77 28.98
CA ALA A 187 2.34 12.26 27.93
C ALA A 187 1.51 13.39 27.30
N ASN A 188 1.38 13.33 25.97
CA ASN A 188 0.50 14.23 25.24
C ASN A 188 -0.89 13.59 25.08
N VAL A 189 -1.92 14.33 25.44
CA VAL A 189 -3.32 13.90 25.30
C VAL A 189 -4.09 14.95 24.53
N THR A 190 -4.74 14.57 23.44
CA THR A 190 -5.72 15.41 22.77
C THR A 190 -7.11 14.97 23.20
N ILE A 191 -7.87 15.87 23.82
CA ILE A 191 -9.29 15.70 24.16
C ILE A 191 -10.12 16.45 23.13
N ALA A 192 -11.15 15.81 22.59
CA ALA A 192 -12.05 16.42 21.62
C ALA A 192 -13.49 15.93 21.81
N GLY A 193 -14.45 16.60 21.17
CA GLY A 193 -15.84 16.16 21.15
C GLY A 193 -16.66 16.53 22.39
N VAL A 194 -16.12 17.34 23.32
CA VAL A 194 -16.92 17.98 24.36
C VAL A 194 -17.91 18.95 23.68
N PRO A 195 -19.24 18.81 23.90
CA PRO A 195 -20.25 19.66 23.25
C PRO A 195 -20.06 21.14 23.53
N SER A 196 -20.45 22.00 22.59
CA SER A 196 -20.41 23.45 22.80
C SER A 196 -21.24 23.87 24.01
N GLY A 197 -20.68 24.75 24.84
CA GLY A 197 -21.32 25.28 26.03
C GLY A 197 -20.40 25.34 27.25
N ASP A 198 -21.04 25.57 28.38
CA ASP A 198 -20.47 25.55 29.74
C ASP A 198 -20.60 24.16 30.36
N HIS A 199 -19.53 23.68 31.00
CA HIS A 199 -19.47 22.40 31.69
C HIS A 199 -18.97 22.63 33.11
N ASN A 200 -19.91 22.92 34.02
CA ASN A 200 -19.64 23.30 35.41
C ASN A 200 -18.67 24.49 35.51
N GLY A 201 -18.93 25.56 34.75
CA GLY A 201 -18.11 26.78 34.77
C GLY A 201 -16.89 26.76 33.85
N ILE A 202 -16.59 25.63 33.20
CA ILE A 202 -15.47 25.52 32.25
C ILE A 202 -16.04 25.43 30.83
N ALA A 203 -15.64 26.37 29.97
CA ALA A 203 -16.03 26.36 28.57
C ALA A 203 -15.47 25.12 27.85
N HIS A 204 -16.25 24.51 26.96
CA HIS A 204 -15.80 23.36 26.16
C HIS A 204 -14.49 23.62 25.38
N THR A 205 -14.21 24.85 24.95
CA THR A 205 -12.94 25.24 24.29
C THR A 205 -11.74 25.15 25.21
N ASN A 206 -11.96 25.22 26.53
CA ASN A 206 -10.92 25.08 27.54
C ASN A 206 -10.74 23.63 28.02
N ILE A 207 -11.58 22.71 27.51
CA ILE A 207 -11.47 21.26 27.73
C ILE A 207 -10.98 20.55 26.47
N ASN A 208 -11.56 20.88 25.31
CA ASN A 208 -11.12 20.37 24.01
C ASN A 208 -9.77 20.98 23.65
N GLY A 209 -8.75 20.16 23.48
CA GLY A 209 -7.41 20.64 23.18
C GLY A 209 -6.34 19.57 23.38
N THR A 210 -5.11 19.95 23.09
CA THR A 210 -3.94 19.11 23.35
C THR A 210 -3.27 19.55 24.64
N TYR A 211 -3.13 18.62 25.57
CA TYR A 211 -2.44 18.76 26.84
C TYR A 211 -1.08 18.10 26.70
N THR A 212 0.00 18.85 26.96
CA THR A 212 1.38 18.35 26.92
C THR A 212 1.88 17.89 28.29
N THR A 213 1.03 18.01 29.30
CA THR A 213 1.30 17.52 30.64
C THR A 213 0.02 17.00 31.26
N ILE A 214 0.10 15.81 31.86
CA ILE A 214 -0.99 15.19 32.63
C ILE A 214 -0.49 14.89 34.04
N GLY A 215 -1.41 14.68 34.99
CA GLY A 215 -1.11 14.37 36.38
C GLY A 215 -1.98 13.24 36.95
N ASN A 216 -1.72 12.85 38.20
CA ASN A 216 -2.50 11.86 38.96
C ASN A 216 -2.90 10.63 38.12
N ILE A 217 -1.92 10.10 37.41
CA ILE A 217 -2.12 9.06 36.40
C ILE A 217 -2.46 7.74 37.10
N LYS A 218 -3.57 7.13 36.69
CA LYS A 218 -4.07 5.83 37.14
C LYS A 218 -4.43 5.01 35.91
N LEU A 219 -4.61 3.69 36.05
CA LEU A 219 -4.93 2.81 34.91
C LEU A 219 -6.11 3.31 34.05
N ASN A 220 -7.12 3.92 34.69
CA ASN A 220 -8.36 4.32 34.04
C ASN A 220 -8.65 5.82 34.09
N SER A 221 -7.72 6.64 34.58
CA SER A 221 -7.92 8.08 34.65
C SER A 221 -6.62 8.85 34.82
N TYR A 222 -6.64 10.11 34.42
CA TYR A 222 -5.58 11.07 34.66
C TYR A 222 -6.22 12.44 34.86
N THR A 223 -5.45 13.38 35.39
CA THR A 223 -5.88 14.77 35.52
C THR A 223 -5.21 15.67 34.50
N VAL A 224 -5.93 16.68 34.04
CA VAL A 224 -5.39 17.80 33.27
C VAL A 224 -5.81 19.11 33.91
N THR A 225 -5.04 20.17 33.72
CA THR A 225 -5.46 21.52 34.08
C THR A 225 -6.27 22.10 32.92
N ALA A 226 -7.50 22.52 33.17
CA ALA A 226 -8.32 23.19 32.17
C ALA A 226 -7.55 24.37 31.55
N GLN A 227 -7.66 24.54 30.24
CA GLN A 227 -6.94 25.62 29.56
C GLN A 227 -7.41 26.99 30.08
N ASN A 228 -6.54 28.00 29.96
CA ASN A 228 -6.70 29.30 30.61
C ASN A 228 -6.79 29.26 32.15
N SER A 229 -6.58 28.09 32.77
CA SER A 229 -6.70 27.88 34.22
C SER A 229 -8.08 28.23 34.78
N ASP A 230 -9.14 27.97 34.02
CA ASP A 230 -10.52 28.14 34.49
C ASP A 230 -10.82 27.17 35.63
N SER A 231 -11.41 27.68 36.71
CA SER A 231 -11.85 26.86 37.85
C SER A 231 -13.31 26.44 37.68
N ALA A 232 -13.60 25.16 37.92
CA ALA A 232 -14.98 24.67 37.90
C ALA A 232 -15.85 25.34 38.98
N SER A 233 -17.08 25.69 38.66
CA SER A 233 -18.07 26.28 39.56
C SER A 233 -18.85 25.23 40.37
N ALA A 234 -18.81 23.96 39.94
CA ALA A 234 -19.52 22.86 40.59
C ALA A 234 -18.69 21.56 40.54
N THR A 235 -19.04 20.61 41.41
CA THR A 235 -18.51 19.25 41.40
C THR A 235 -19.49 18.33 40.66
N GLY A 236 -18.98 17.53 39.73
CA GLY A 236 -19.79 16.55 39.01
C GLY A 236 -19.18 16.10 37.68
N ASP A 237 -19.85 15.15 37.04
CA ASP A 237 -19.42 14.55 35.79
C ASP A 237 -20.11 15.22 34.58
N VAL A 238 -19.33 15.61 33.58
CA VAL A 238 -19.74 16.39 32.40
C VAL A 238 -19.11 15.84 31.11
N GLY A 239 -19.51 16.38 29.96
CA GLY A 239 -18.91 16.09 28.65
C GLY A 239 -19.77 15.31 27.66
N GLY A 240 -20.89 14.71 28.09
CA GLY A 240 -21.80 13.98 27.21
C GLY A 240 -21.21 12.65 26.71
N THR A 241 -21.64 12.18 25.54
CA THR A 241 -21.29 10.84 25.00
C THR A 241 -20.32 10.87 23.81
N ALA A 242 -19.96 12.06 23.32
CA ALA A 242 -19.16 12.24 22.11
C ALA A 242 -17.67 12.51 22.37
N VAL A 243 -17.25 12.55 23.64
CA VAL A 243 -15.86 12.87 23.99
C VAL A 243 -14.93 11.76 23.52
N THR A 244 -13.83 12.17 22.90
CA THR A 244 -12.75 11.30 22.46
C THR A 244 -11.43 11.75 23.07
N ALA A 245 -10.50 10.81 23.26
CA ALA A 245 -9.15 11.13 23.67
C ALA A 245 -8.10 10.24 22.97
N THR A 246 -6.91 10.79 22.74
CA THR A 246 -5.75 10.00 22.28
C THR A 246 -5.23 9.08 23.37
N ARG A 247 -4.70 7.93 22.97
CA ARG A 247 -4.17 6.88 23.85
C ARG A 247 -2.87 6.31 23.30
N ASN A 248 -2.08 5.69 24.16
CA ASN A 248 -0.97 4.84 23.75
C ASN A 248 -1.37 3.37 23.83
N ILE A 249 -0.80 2.56 22.94
CA ILE A 249 -0.85 1.10 23.06
C ILE A 249 0.51 0.62 23.53
N LEU A 250 0.54 0.11 24.76
CA LEU A 250 1.68 -0.56 25.35
C LEU A 250 1.66 -2.04 24.94
N TYR A 251 2.83 -2.63 24.80
CA TYR A 251 2.99 -4.04 24.51
C TYR A 251 4.23 -4.58 25.23
N ASP A 252 4.14 -5.82 25.71
CA ASP A 252 5.30 -6.56 26.22
C ASP A 252 5.92 -7.44 25.12
N VAL A 253 5.07 -7.95 24.23
CA VAL A 253 5.43 -8.81 23.10
C VAL A 253 4.78 -8.27 21.84
N ILE A 254 5.55 -8.21 20.76
CA ILE A 254 5.06 -7.89 19.43
C ILE A 254 5.60 -8.93 18.45
N GLN A 255 4.73 -9.41 17.57
CA GLN A 255 5.08 -10.35 16.51
C GLN A 255 4.67 -9.74 15.17
N PRO A 256 5.55 -8.96 14.52
CA PRO A 256 5.30 -8.47 13.18
C PRO A 256 5.18 -9.66 12.22
N VAL A 257 4.18 -9.63 11.34
CA VAL A 257 4.04 -10.59 10.24
C VAL A 257 4.22 -9.82 8.95
N VAL A 258 5.32 -10.07 8.26
CA VAL A 258 5.68 -9.37 7.01
C VAL A 258 5.83 -10.43 5.92
N GLY A 259 4.89 -10.45 4.98
CA GLY A 259 5.03 -11.31 3.80
C GLY A 259 6.19 -10.84 2.94
N ASN A 260 7.14 -11.73 2.67
CA ASN A 260 8.30 -11.46 1.83
C ASN A 260 8.47 -12.53 0.74
N VAL A 261 9.17 -12.15 -0.32
CA VAL A 261 9.66 -13.06 -1.35
C VAL A 261 11.15 -12.83 -1.49
N ILE A 262 11.94 -13.89 -1.33
CA ILE A 262 13.40 -13.85 -1.50
C ILE A 262 13.71 -14.53 -2.82
N HIS A 263 14.45 -13.84 -3.67
CA HIS A 263 14.89 -14.37 -4.95
C HIS A 263 16.31 -14.92 -4.83
N THR A 264 16.75 -15.74 -5.79
CA THR A 264 18.11 -16.29 -5.82
C THR A 264 19.14 -15.16 -5.77
N ASP A 265 20.21 -15.38 -4.99
CA ASP A 265 21.31 -14.43 -4.79
C ASP A 265 20.91 -13.09 -4.14
N THR A 266 19.72 -13.01 -3.53
CA THR A 266 19.32 -11.87 -2.69
C THR A 266 19.08 -12.29 -1.25
N SER A 267 19.17 -11.32 -0.35
CA SER A 267 18.87 -11.50 1.07
C SER A 267 18.05 -10.33 1.56
N ILE A 268 17.14 -10.58 2.49
CA ILE A 268 16.38 -9.56 3.20
C ILE A 268 16.60 -9.71 4.69
N GLU A 269 16.90 -8.60 5.34
CA GLU A 269 17.04 -8.50 6.79
C GLU A 269 16.02 -7.48 7.27
N ALA A 270 15.22 -7.83 8.27
CA ALA A 270 14.30 -6.91 8.90
C ALA A 270 14.70 -6.68 10.35
N ALA A 271 14.63 -5.42 10.76
CA ALA A 271 14.87 -5.01 12.12
C ALA A 271 13.85 -3.97 12.55
N MET A 272 13.46 -4.04 13.81
CA MET A 272 12.55 -3.08 14.41
C MET A 272 13.27 -2.22 15.44
N ARG A 273 12.84 -0.96 15.53
CA ARG A 273 13.23 -0.04 16.60
C ARG A 273 11.98 0.19 17.44
N THR A 274 12.11 0.03 18.75
CA THR A 274 11.00 0.24 19.67
C THR A 274 11.11 1.60 20.34
N THR A 275 10.00 2.05 20.92
CA THR A 275 9.96 3.23 21.78
C THR A 275 9.72 2.73 23.19
N GLY A 276 10.53 3.19 24.15
CA GLY A 276 10.39 2.82 25.55
C GLY A 276 9.01 3.17 26.10
N GLY A 277 8.38 2.22 26.78
CA GLY A 277 7.21 2.43 27.63
C GLY A 277 7.59 2.25 29.09
N ARG A 278 6.69 2.67 29.98
CA ARG A 278 6.83 2.52 31.43
C ARG A 278 5.62 1.78 31.97
N THR A 279 5.79 1.09 33.09
CA THR A 279 4.65 0.54 33.85
C THR A 279 4.04 1.65 34.72
N LEU A 280 2.75 1.58 35.05
CA LEU A 280 2.04 2.70 35.71
C LEU A 280 2.76 3.25 36.96
N GLU A 281 3.37 2.38 37.76
CA GLU A 281 4.12 2.71 38.98
C GLU A 281 5.64 2.54 38.82
N GLY A 282 6.10 2.29 37.59
CA GLY A 282 7.49 2.00 37.27
C GLY A 282 8.38 3.24 37.28
N SER A 283 9.63 3.07 36.87
CA SER A 283 10.60 4.18 36.73
C SER A 283 11.38 4.11 35.40
N GLU A 284 10.88 3.32 34.45
CA GLU A 284 11.46 3.18 33.12
C GLU A 284 11.37 4.50 32.34
N THR A 285 12.31 4.70 31.41
CA THR A 285 12.30 5.87 30.55
C THR A 285 11.29 5.70 29.41
N GLU A 286 10.23 6.52 29.41
CA GLU A 286 9.26 6.55 28.31
C GLU A 286 9.74 7.37 27.11
N TYR A 287 9.15 7.08 25.95
CA TYR A 287 9.26 7.85 24.71
C TYR A 287 10.67 7.95 24.12
N SER A 288 11.65 7.26 24.71
CA SER A 288 12.98 7.09 24.13
C SER A 288 12.92 6.06 23.01
N ARG A 289 13.01 6.54 21.76
CA ARG A 289 13.15 5.66 20.58
C ARG A 289 14.53 5.04 20.55
N ASP A 290 14.60 3.72 20.39
CA ASP A 290 15.87 2.99 20.22
C ASP A 290 16.71 3.61 19.12
N SER A 291 18.03 3.68 19.28
CA SER A 291 18.93 4.09 18.20
C SER A 291 19.03 3.01 17.11
N VAL A 292 19.61 3.35 15.96
CA VAL A 292 19.82 2.37 14.87
C VAL A 292 20.73 1.21 15.32
N ALA A 293 21.66 1.46 16.25
CA ALA A 293 22.53 0.44 16.82
C ALA A 293 21.83 -0.50 17.82
N LYS A 294 20.68 -0.09 18.37
CA LYS A 294 19.87 -0.88 19.31
C LYS A 294 18.66 -1.56 18.66
N ARG A 295 18.57 -1.54 17.32
CA ARG A 295 17.50 -2.23 16.59
C ARG A 295 17.54 -3.73 16.89
N LYS A 296 16.38 -4.36 16.94
CA LYS A 296 16.23 -5.81 17.16
C LYS A 296 15.87 -6.47 15.85
N PHE A 297 16.56 -7.55 15.50
CA PHE A 297 16.19 -8.34 14.31
C PHE A 297 14.85 -9.03 14.54
N ILE A 298 14.03 -9.00 13.50
CA ILE A 298 12.74 -9.70 13.47
C ILE A 298 12.79 -10.77 12.40
N THR A 299 12.08 -11.86 12.66
CA THR A 299 11.94 -12.94 11.69
C THR A 299 10.98 -12.49 10.60
N LEU A 300 11.35 -12.79 9.35
CA LEU A 300 10.53 -12.62 8.15
C LEU A 300 9.95 -13.99 7.76
#